data_AF-A0AAV7JF76-F1
#
_entry.id   AF-A0AAV7JF76-F1
#
_cell.length_a   1.000
_cell.length_b   1.000
_cell.length_c   1.000
_cell.angle_alpha   90.00
_cell.angle_beta   90.00
_cell.angle_gamma   90.00
#
_symmetry.space_group_name_H-M   'P 1'
#
loop_
_entity.id
_entity.type
_entity.pdbx_description
1 polymer ?
#
loop_
_entity_poly.entity_id
_entity_poly.type
_entity_poly.pdbx_seq_one_letter_code
_entity_poly.pdbx_strand_id
1 'polypeptide(L)'
;MLINMTDSRLIYERKKLKVSKYLLQAQQAIFTKVNRDEEGVVRASYAVSEIIAKNLKCFTDGEFVVDCIKTVTEISCPERRTNFLNQSVPYYRTSKAR
;
A
#
# COMPACT_ATOMS: atom_id res chain seq x y z
N MET A 1 -13.11 -55.10 -7.15
CA MET A 1 -12.89 -54.33 -5.91
C MET A 1 -11.63 -53.45 -5.95
N LEU A 2 -10.48 -53.95 -6.42
CA LEU A 2 -9.21 -53.19 -6.45
C LEU A 2 -9.22 -51.93 -7.34
N ILE A 3 -9.91 -51.94 -8.50
CA ILE A 3 -9.97 -50.80 -9.44
C ILE A 3 -10.58 -49.55 -8.78
N ASN A 4 -11.60 -49.70 -7.94
CA ASN A 4 -12.29 -48.60 -7.26
C ASN A 4 -11.44 -47.96 -6.14
N MET A 5 -10.52 -48.73 -5.55
CA MET A 5 -9.62 -48.25 -4.48
C MET A 5 -8.51 -47.37 -5.05
N THR A 6 -7.96 -47.72 -6.22
CA THR A 6 -7.00 -46.89 -6.95
C THR A 6 -7.62 -45.57 -7.41
N ASP A 7 -8.87 -45.58 -7.86
CA ASP A 7 -9.57 -44.36 -8.27
C ASP A 7 -9.81 -43.42 -7.08
N SER A 8 -10.24 -43.97 -5.94
CA SER A 8 -10.40 -43.21 -4.69
C SER A 8 -9.10 -42.56 -4.22
N ARG A 9 -7.97 -43.26 -4.36
CA ARG A 9 -6.64 -42.74 -4.04
C ARG A 9 -6.22 -41.62 -4.99
N LEU A 10 -6.44 -41.77 -6.29
CA LEU A 10 -6.13 -40.72 -7.28
C LEU A 10 -6.98 -39.46 -7.07
N ILE A 11 -8.25 -39.61 -6.71
CA ILE A 11 -9.14 -38.50 -6.36
C ILE A 11 -8.61 -37.76 -5.12
N TYR A 12 -8.15 -38.50 -4.11
CA TYR A 12 -7.56 -37.92 -2.90
C TYR A 12 -6.30 -37.12 -3.20
N GLU A 13 -5.35 -37.68 -3.97
CA GLU A 13 -4.11 -36.98 -4.32
C GLU A 13 -4.36 -35.71 -5.13
N ARG A 14 -5.32 -35.75 -6.08
CA ARG A 14 -5.72 -34.55 -6.84
C ARG A 14 -6.31 -33.47 -5.94
N LYS A 15 -7.16 -33.84 -4.98
CA LYS A 15 -7.72 -32.88 -4.01
C LYS A 15 -6.62 -32.29 -3.13
N LYS A 16 -5.72 -33.13 -2.62
CA LYS A 16 -4.58 -32.72 -1.78
C LYS A 16 -3.66 -31.74 -2.52
N LEU A 17 -3.33 -32.02 -3.78
CA LEU A 17 -2.53 -31.12 -4.63
C LEU A 17 -3.23 -29.78 -4.87
N LYS A 18 -4.54 -29.77 -5.13
CA LYS A 18 -5.30 -28.53 -5.31
C LYS A 18 -5.28 -27.67 -4.04
N VAL A 19 -5.53 -28.28 -2.89
CA VAL A 19 -5.50 -27.58 -1.60
C VAL A 19 -4.11 -27.05 -1.31
N SER A 20 -3.05 -27.85 -1.51
CA SER A 20 -1.67 -27.42 -1.31
C SER A 20 -1.29 -26.24 -2.21
N LYS A 21 -1.68 -26.26 -3.50
CA LYS A 21 -1.44 -25.13 -4.41
C LYS A 21 -2.15 -23.87 -3.95
N TYR A 22 -3.42 -23.98 -3.55
CA TYR A 22 -4.19 -22.84 -3.07
C TYR A 22 -3.56 -22.23 -1.81
N LEU A 23 -3.20 -23.06 -0.83
CA LEU A 23 -2.57 -22.60 0.40
C LEU A 23 -1.22 -21.93 0.13
N LEU A 24 -0.41 -22.48 -0.77
CA LEU A 24 0.86 -21.89 -1.17
C LEU A 24 0.66 -20.53 -1.85
N GLN A 25 -0.31 -20.42 -2.76
CA GLN A 25 -0.66 -19.15 -3.40
C GLN A 25 -1.12 -18.10 -2.39
N ALA A 26 -1.95 -18.51 -1.42
CA ALA A 26 -2.39 -17.62 -0.34
C ALA A 26 -1.21 -17.13 0.51
N GLN A 27 -0.28 -18.02 0.88
CA GLN A 27 0.94 -17.64 1.61
C GLN A 27 1.81 -16.68 0.78
N GLN A 28 2.00 -16.95 -0.51
CA GLN A 28 2.83 -16.11 -1.37
C GLN A 28 2.21 -14.74 -1.65
N ALA A 29 0.88 -14.64 -1.64
CA ALA A 29 0.17 -13.37 -1.77
C ALA A 29 0.46 -12.42 -0.59
N ILE A 30 0.70 -12.95 0.62
CA ILE A 30 1.06 -12.14 1.79
C ILE A 30 2.39 -11.44 1.57
N PHE A 31 3.44 -12.18 1.17
CA PHE A 31 4.76 -11.61 0.91
C PHE A 31 4.78 -10.63 -0.27
N THR A 32 4.04 -10.94 -1.33
CA THR A 32 3.95 -10.05 -2.50
C THR A 32 3.22 -8.75 -2.16
N LYS A 33 2.23 -8.80 -1.27
CA LYS A 33 1.51 -7.61 -0.80
C LYS A 33 2.42 -6.71 0.05
N VAL A 34 3.12 -7.29 1.02
CA VAL A 34 4.05 -6.55 1.90
C VAL A 34 5.12 -5.80 1.08
N ASN A 35 5.72 -6.45 0.08
CA ASN A 35 6.72 -5.81 -0.77
C ASN A 35 6.18 -4.58 -1.53
N ARG A 36 4.92 -4.59 -1.95
CA ARG A 36 4.30 -3.45 -2.67
C ARG A 36 4.03 -2.28 -1.73
N ASP A 37 3.57 -2.57 -0.52
CA ASP A 37 3.30 -1.55 0.49
C ASP A 37 4.61 -0.86 0.92
N GLU A 38 5.69 -1.62 1.11
CA GLU A 38 7.01 -1.08 1.46
C GLU A 38 7.63 -0.25 0.33
N GLU A 39 7.56 -0.70 -0.93
CA GLU A 39 8.10 0.04 -2.06
C GLU A 39 7.40 1.40 -2.24
N GLY A 40 6.07 1.45 -2.05
CA GLY A 40 5.30 2.69 -2.06
C GLY A 40 5.75 3.67 -0.98
N VAL A 41 5.96 3.19 0.25
CA VAL A 41 6.41 4.01 1.39
C VAL A 41 7.83 4.56 1.16
N VAL A 42 8.74 3.73 0.65
CA VAL A 42 10.10 4.15 0.32
C VAL A 42 10.08 5.24 -0.76
N ARG A 43 9.34 5.03 -1.85
CA ARG A 43 9.20 6.03 -2.93
C ARG A 43 8.59 7.34 -2.43
N ALA A 44 7.57 7.26 -1.58
CA ALA A 44 6.95 8.45 -0.98
C ALA A 44 7.96 9.24 -0.13
N SER A 45 8.80 8.56 0.65
CA SER A 45 9.84 9.18 1.48
C SER A 45 10.89 9.92 0.63
N TYR A 46 11.32 9.33 -0.48
CA TYR A 46 12.21 9.99 -1.43
C TYR A 46 11.56 11.20 -2.10
N ALA A 47 10.29 11.09 -2.51
CA ALA A 47 9.56 12.20 -3.13
C ALA A 47 9.42 13.40 -2.17
N VAL A 48 9.10 13.15 -0.90
CA VAL A 48 9.07 14.22 0.12
C VAL A 48 10.45 14.82 0.33
N SER A 49 11.50 14.00 0.39
CA SER A 49 12.87 14.48 0.55
C SER A 49 13.29 15.38 -0.62
N GLU A 50 12.90 15.03 -1.85
CA GLU A 50 13.12 15.86 -3.03
C GLU A 50 12.38 17.20 -2.96
N ILE A 51 11.11 17.19 -2.53
CA ILE A 51 10.29 18.40 -2.32
C ILE A 51 10.95 19.31 -1.28
N ILE A 52 11.44 18.76 -0.16
CA ILE A 52 12.18 19.50 0.87
C ILE A 52 13.45 20.11 0.29
N ALA A 53 14.27 19.31 -0.40
CA ALA A 53 15.54 19.75 -0.96
C ALA A 53 15.37 20.86 -2.01
N LYS A 54 14.33 20.78 -2.86
CA LYS A 54 14.07 21.78 -3.91
C LYS A 54 13.53 23.09 -3.38
N ASN A 55 12.65 23.04 -2.38
CA ASN A 55 11.95 24.25 -1.94
C ASN A 55 12.76 25.10 -0.96
N LEU A 56 13.74 24.53 -0.24
CA LEU A 56 14.54 25.23 0.78
C LEU A 56 13.68 25.97 1.84
N LYS A 57 12.38 25.65 1.91
CA LYS A 57 11.42 26.29 2.80
C LYS A 57 11.53 25.67 4.18
N CYS A 58 11.45 26.50 5.22
CA CYS A 58 11.28 26.03 6.57
C CYS A 58 9.96 25.26 6.67
N PHE A 59 9.95 24.15 7.43
CA PHE A 59 8.77 23.32 7.72
C PHE A 59 7.62 24.09 8.42
N THR A 60 7.81 25.38 8.69
CA THR A 60 6.82 26.31 9.23
C THR A 60 5.80 26.80 8.20
N ASP A 61 6.06 26.63 6.90
CA ASP A 61 5.06 26.90 5.85
C ASP A 61 4.05 25.76 5.77
N GLY A 62 2.84 26.00 6.31
CA GLY A 62 1.76 25.01 6.31
C GLY A 62 1.33 24.56 4.91
N GLU A 63 1.46 25.41 3.89
CA GLU A 63 1.14 25.05 2.50
C GLU A 63 2.14 24.01 1.98
N PHE A 64 3.42 24.15 2.33
CA PHE A 64 4.48 23.20 1.99
C PHE A 64 4.26 21.81 2.62
N VAL A 65 3.81 21.77 3.87
CA VAL A 65 3.48 20.51 4.57
C VAL A 65 2.29 19.82 3.90
N VAL A 66 1.28 20.59 3.46
CA VAL A 66 0.12 20.05 2.73
C VAL A 66 0.54 19.42 1.40
N ASP A 67 1.47 20.03 0.66
CA ASP A 67 1.98 19.47 -0.59
C ASP A 67 2.75 18.16 -0.36
N CYS A 68 3.56 18.08 0.69
CA CYS A 68 4.23 16.83 1.08
C CYS A 68 3.22 15.73 1.40
N ILE A 69 2.18 16.03 2.19
CA ILE A 69 1.13 15.06 2.57
C ILE A 69 0.34 14.59 1.35
N LYS A 70 0.04 15.49 0.41
CA LYS A 70 -0.57 15.14 -0.88
C LYS A 70 0.28 14.13 -1.64
N THR A 71 1.56 14.42 -1.83
CA THR A 71 2.48 13.55 -2.58
C THR A 71 2.59 12.16 -1.94
N VAL A 72 2.70 12.07 -0.61
CA VAL A 72 2.71 10.78 0.10
C VAL A 72 1.43 10.00 -0.12
N THR A 73 0.28 10.69 -0.05
CA THR A 73 -1.03 10.04 -0.20
C THR A 73 -1.22 9.52 -1.63
N GLU A 74 -0.77 10.26 -2.64
CA GLU A 74 -0.85 9.84 -4.04
C GLU A 74 0.01 8.62 -4.36
N ILE A 75 1.15 8.48 -3.69
CA ILE A 75 2.11 7.39 -3.92
C ILE A 75 1.77 6.15 -3.07
N SER A 76 1.43 6.33 -1.80
CA SER A 76 1.27 5.23 -0.85
C SER A 76 -0.16 4.71 -0.73
N CYS A 77 -1.17 5.59 -0.83
CA CYS A 77 -2.59 5.23 -0.61
C CYS A 77 -3.52 6.07 -1.51
N PRO A 78 -3.45 5.91 -2.84
CA PRO A 78 -4.21 6.73 -3.78
C PRO A 78 -5.73 6.61 -3.57
N GLU A 79 -6.21 5.49 -3.03
CA GLU A 79 -7.61 5.24 -2.71
C GLU A 79 -8.15 6.12 -1.56
N ARG A 80 -7.27 6.65 -0.72
CA ARG A 80 -7.63 7.50 0.43
C ARG A 80 -7.39 8.99 0.17
N ARG A 81 -6.99 9.36 -1.05
CA ARG A 81 -6.64 10.73 -1.45
C ARG A 81 -7.64 11.78 -0.95
N THR A 82 -8.92 11.57 -1.21
CA THR A 82 -10.00 12.51 -0.87
C THR A 82 -10.13 12.73 0.63
N ASN A 83 -9.88 11.71 1.45
CA ASN A 83 -9.97 11.80 2.90
C ASN A 83 -8.90 12.72 3.47
N PHE A 84 -7.67 12.64 2.95
CA PHE A 84 -6.55 13.47 3.40
C PHE A 84 -6.67 14.92 2.92
N LEU A 85 -7.07 15.14 1.66
CA LEU A 85 -7.25 16.50 1.15
C LEU A 85 -8.39 17.26 1.83
N ASN A 86 -9.49 16.58 2.19
CA ASN A 86 -10.62 17.23 2.84
C ASN A 86 -10.31 17.61 4.30
N GLN A 87 -9.43 16.86 4.97
CA GLN A 87 -9.01 17.13 6.35
C GLN A 87 -7.90 18.19 6.45
N SER A 88 -7.10 18.40 5.40
CA SER A 88 -5.98 19.35 5.43
C SER A 88 -6.36 20.82 5.27
N VAL A 89 -7.60 21.15 4.87
CA VAL A 89 -8.05 22.51 4.52
C VAL A 89 -8.34 23.46 5.71
N PRO A 90 -8.83 23.03 6.90
CA PRO A 90 -9.30 23.99 7.90
C PRO A 90 -8.19 24.68 8.72
N TYR A 91 -7.04 24.04 8.92
CA TYR A 91 -6.08 24.49 9.96
C TYR A 91 -5.05 25.52 9.47
N TYR A 92 -4.74 25.55 8.16
CA TYR A 92 -3.65 26.39 7.63
C TYR A 92 -4.13 27.71 7.00
N ARG A 93 -5.43 27.89 6.78
CA ARG A 93 -5.98 29.14 6.24
C ARG A 93 -6.12 30.24 7.31
N THR A 94 -6.16 29.88 8.59
CA THR A 94 -6.38 30.82 9.71
C THR A 94 -5.11 31.55 10.15
N SER A 95 -3.92 31.12 9.74
CA SER A 95 -2.65 31.78 10.08
C SER A 95 -2.27 32.94 9.15
N LYS A 96 -2.91 33.07 7.99
CA LYS A 96 -2.68 34.16 7.01
C LYS A 96 -3.64 35.35 7.17
N ALA A 97 -4.46 35.36 8.21
CA ALA A 97 -5.46 36.40 8.48
C ALA A 97 -5.15 37.28 9.70
N ARG A 98 -3.89 37.35 10.13
CA ARG A 98 -3.45 38.21 11.24
C ARG A 98 -2.16 38.94 10.93
#